data_AF-A0A933FZZ3-F1
#
_entry.id   AF-A0A933FZZ3-F1
#
_cell.length_a   1.000
_cell.length_b   1.000
_cell.length_c   1.000
_cell.angle_alpha   90.00
_cell.angle_beta   90.00
_cell.angle_gamma   90.00
#
_symmetry.space_group_name_H-M   'P 1'
#
loop_
_entity.id
_entity.type
_entity.pdbx_description
1 polymer ?
#
loop_
_entity_poly.entity_id
_entity_poly.type
_entity_poly.pdbx_seq_one_letter_code
_entity_poly.pdbx_strand_id
1 'polypeptide(L)'
;MVIKLILNGSHPKNIRLAGSLGSKEETTLFGSGASYSLIQPNLARALGHVEPLPEPMDSGTAKNGESLQSTEAVRFNFYLGEVSVCR
;
A
#
# COMPACT_ATOMS: atom_id res chain seq x y z
N MET A 1 -6.81 4.77 -2.49
CA MET A 1 -5.60 3.95 -2.66
C MET A 1 -4.88 3.81 -1.33
N VAL A 2 -5.42 2.94 -0.50
CA VAL A 2 -4.72 2.30 0.62
C VAL A 2 -3.61 1.42 -0.08
N ILE A 3 -2.41 1.12 0.46
CA ILE A 3 -1.33 0.20 -0.06
C ILE A 3 -0.68 -0.94 0.89
N LYS A 4 -0.99 -2.24 0.71
CA LYS A 4 -0.93 -3.59 1.41
C LYS A 4 -0.81 -4.39 0.17
N LEU A 5 0.42 -4.39 -0.25
CA LEU A 5 0.90 -5.43 -1.10
C LEU A 5 0.78 -6.70 -0.23
N ILE A 6 -0.38 -7.39 -0.25
CA ILE A 6 -0.38 -8.85 -0.16
C ILE A 6 -0.48 -9.30 -1.59
N LEU A 7 0.63 -9.77 -2.07
CA LEU A 7 0.71 -10.31 -3.38
C LEU A 7 1.54 -11.58 -3.27
N ASN A 8 1.18 -12.63 -4.02
CA ASN A 8 1.75 -13.98 -3.92
C ASN A 8 3.21 -14.04 -4.42
N GLY A 9 4.11 -13.36 -3.73
CA GLY A 9 5.55 -13.52 -3.82
C GLY A 9 6.02 -14.11 -2.50
N SER A 10 6.79 -15.18 -2.59
CA SER A 10 7.25 -15.95 -1.43
C SER A 10 8.26 -15.19 -0.55
N HIS A 11 8.69 -13.97 -0.94
CA HIS A 11 9.85 -13.28 -0.35
C HIS A 11 9.57 -11.79 -0.12
N PRO A 12 9.63 -11.29 1.14
CA PRO A 12 9.54 -9.87 1.44
C PRO A 12 10.71 -9.09 0.84
N LYS A 13 10.45 -7.85 0.41
CA LYS A 13 11.47 -6.93 -0.12
C LYS A 13 11.43 -5.61 0.63
N ASN A 14 12.60 -5.03 0.85
CA ASN A 14 12.71 -3.67 1.38
C ASN A 14 12.47 -2.65 0.27
N ILE A 15 11.69 -1.64 0.59
CA ILE A 15 11.31 -0.56 -0.31
C ILE A 15 11.37 0.78 0.42
N ARG A 16 11.69 1.83 -0.32
CA ARG A 16 11.45 3.19 0.17
C ARG A 16 10.09 3.66 -0.28
N LEU A 17 9.24 4.00 0.69
CA LEU A 17 7.98 4.70 0.48
C LEU A 17 8.23 6.19 0.68
N ALA A 18 8.01 7.02 -0.34
CA ALA A 18 8.10 8.47 -0.20
C ALA A 18 6.76 9.12 -0.52
N GLY A 19 6.22 9.86 0.44
CA GLY A 19 5.06 10.72 0.26
C GLY A 19 5.39 12.19 0.43
N SER A 20 4.35 13.01 0.38
CA SER A 20 4.48 14.47 0.46
C SER A 20 4.97 14.96 1.82
N LEU A 21 4.82 14.16 2.88
CA LEU A 21 5.19 14.53 4.26
C LEU A 21 6.49 13.88 4.72
N GLY A 22 7.03 12.92 3.96
CA GLY A 22 8.29 12.26 4.31
C GLY A 22 8.47 10.93 3.60
N SER A 23 9.53 10.21 3.98
CA SER A 23 9.79 8.87 3.45
C SER A 23 10.23 7.88 4.53
N LYS A 24 9.95 6.60 4.31
CA LYS A 24 10.35 5.51 5.21
C LYS A 24 10.75 4.26 4.42
N GLU A 25 11.76 3.55 4.91
CA GLU A 25 12.07 2.19 4.47
C GLU A 25 11.09 1.21 5.12
N GLU A 26 10.45 0.36 4.32
CA GLU A 26 9.49 -0.63 4.78
C GLU A 26 9.68 -1.96 4.07
N THR A 27 9.39 -3.03 4.80
CA THR A 27 9.37 -4.37 4.23
C THR A 27 7.97 -4.67 3.70
N THR A 28 7.87 -5.01 2.41
CA THR A 28 6.58 -5.24 1.72
C THR A 28 6.56 -6.57 0.94
N LEU A 29 5.37 -7.05 0.57
CA LEU A 29 5.17 -8.32 -0.14
C LEU A 29 4.65 -8.12 -1.57
N PHE A 30 5.53 -8.30 -2.56
CA PHE A 30 5.18 -8.21 -3.99
C PHE A 30 4.53 -9.45 -4.57
N GLY A 31 3.80 -9.28 -5.66
CA GLY A 31 3.21 -10.36 -6.44
C GLY A 31 2.12 -9.83 -7.36
N SER A 32 1.37 -10.71 -7.98
CA SER A 32 0.61 -10.36 -9.17
C SER A 32 -0.91 -10.32 -8.98
N GLY A 33 -1.42 -10.79 -7.83
CA GLY A 33 -2.84 -11.11 -7.65
C GLY A 33 -3.73 -10.02 -7.06
N ALA A 34 -3.21 -8.87 -6.63
CA ALA A 34 -4.02 -7.80 -6.03
C ALA A 34 -4.17 -6.63 -7.01
N SER A 35 -5.42 -6.22 -7.19
CA SER A 35 -5.80 -5.09 -8.04
C SER A 35 -5.41 -3.74 -7.42
N TYR A 36 -5.30 -3.72 -6.10
CA TYR A 36 -4.87 -2.56 -5.33
C TYR A 36 -3.87 -3.01 -4.29
N SER A 37 -3.19 -2.03 -3.73
CA SER A 37 -2.55 -2.23 -2.45
C SER A 37 -3.56 -1.76 -1.32
N LEU A 38 -3.37 -2.04 -0.01
CA LEU A 38 -3.88 -1.45 1.30
C LEU A 38 -2.86 -0.99 2.50
N ILE A 39 -2.63 0.26 2.90
CA ILE A 39 -1.46 0.64 3.76
C ILE A 39 -1.97 0.75 5.17
N GLN A 40 -1.13 0.46 6.15
CA GLN A 40 -1.50 0.75 7.53
C GLN A 40 -1.89 2.24 7.64
N PRO A 41 -3.09 2.57 8.14
CA PRO A 41 -3.59 3.94 8.16
C PRO A 41 -2.63 4.92 8.85
N ASN A 42 -1.99 4.46 9.94
CA ASN A 42 -1.01 5.25 10.68
C ASN A 42 0.21 5.61 9.83
N LEU A 43 0.71 4.66 9.04
CA LEU A 43 1.83 4.90 8.13
C LEU A 43 1.43 5.81 6.96
N ALA A 44 0.22 5.62 6.42
CA ALA A 44 -0.34 6.51 5.40
C ALA A 44 -0.34 7.97 5.85
N ARG A 45 -0.93 8.24 7.02
CA ARG A 45 -1.06 9.59 7.59
C ARG A 45 0.28 10.19 8.01
N ALA A 46 1.26 9.36 8.37
CA ALA A 46 2.60 9.82 8.72
C ALA A 46 3.42 10.28 7.51
N LEU A 47 3.22 9.68 6.33
CA LEU A 47 4.07 9.92 5.16
C LEU A 47 3.39 10.75 4.06
N GLY A 48 2.06 10.87 4.05
CA GLY A 48 1.35 11.58 3.00
C GLY A 48 -0.02 12.11 3.44
N HIS A 49 -0.61 12.93 2.57
CA HIS A 49 -1.99 13.37 2.73
C HIS A 49 -2.94 12.26 2.31
N VAL A 50 -3.85 11.89 3.22
CA VAL A 50 -4.93 10.96 2.92
C VAL A 50 -6.14 11.74 2.40
N GLU A 51 -6.75 11.22 1.35
CA GLU A 51 -7.96 11.76 0.74
C GLU A 51 -9.07 10.71 0.83
N PRO A 52 -10.34 11.10 1.03
CA PRO A 52 -11.43 10.14 1.00
C PRO A 52 -11.55 9.51 -0.40
N LEU A 53 -11.88 8.22 -0.45
CA LEU A 53 -12.30 7.59 -1.69
C LEU A 53 -13.70 8.10 -2.10
N PRO A 54 -14.00 8.19 -3.41
CA PRO A 54 -15.34 8.52 -3.88
C PRO A 54 -16.40 7.55 -3.34
N GLU A 55 -16.04 6.27 -3.22
CA GLU A 55 -16.86 5.20 -2.64
C GLU A 55 -15.98 4.26 -1.80
N PRO A 56 -16.47 3.71 -0.68
CA PRO A 56 -15.76 2.68 0.07
C PRO A 56 -15.47 1.45 -0.79
N MET A 57 -14.30 0.84 -0.59
CA MET A 57 -13.85 -0.32 -1.36
C MET A 57 -13.57 -1.49 -0.42
N ASP A 58 -14.27 -2.60 -0.64
CA ASP A 58 -14.07 -3.84 0.11
C ASP A 58 -12.99 -4.69 -0.56
N SER A 59 -12.06 -5.19 0.25
CA SER A 59 -10.99 -6.08 -0.19
C SER A 59 -11.12 -7.43 0.50
N GLY A 60 -11.19 -8.50 -0.30
CA GLY A 60 -11.09 -9.87 0.21
C GLY A 60 -9.69 -10.12 0.76
N THR A 61 -9.59 -10.78 1.91
CA THR A 61 -8.30 -11.21 2.45
C THR A 61 -8.08 -12.70 2.18
N ALA A 62 -6.82 -13.15 2.25
CA ALA A 62 -6.50 -14.58 2.13
C ALA A 62 -7.05 -15.42 3.30
N LYS A 63 -7.53 -14.77 4.36
CA LYS A 63 -8.14 -15.42 5.51
C LYS A 63 -9.65 -15.48 5.30
N ASN A 64 -10.18 -16.70 5.19
CA ASN A 64 -11.60 -16.92 4.94
C ASN A 64 -12.47 -16.20 5.98
N GLY A 65 -13.39 -15.37 5.51
CA GLY A 65 -14.36 -14.63 6.33
C GLY A 65 -13.90 -13.26 6.82
N GLU A 66 -12.65 -12.84 6.55
CA GLU A 66 -12.19 -11.48 6.86
C GLU A 66 -12.20 -10.61 5.58
N SER A 67 -12.98 -9.53 5.61
CA SER A 67 -12.94 -8.44 4.64
C SER A 67 -12.28 -7.21 5.24
N LEU A 68 -11.59 -6.43 4.41
CA LEU A 68 -11.01 -5.16 4.81
C LEU A 68 -11.61 -4.05 3.97
N GLN A 69 -12.26 -3.08 4.62
CA GLN A 69 -12.85 -1.94 3.94
C GLN A 69 -11.88 -0.76 3.93
N SER A 70 -11.68 -0.17 2.75
CA SER A 70 -10.89 1.03 2.54
C SER A 70 -11.80 2.21 2.24
N THR A 71 -11.61 3.32 2.94
CA THR A 71 -12.38 4.56 2.74
C THR A 71 -11.51 5.73 2.29
N GLU A 72 -10.20 5.55 2.21
CA GLU A 72 -9.23 6.61 1.96
C GLU A 72 -8.17 6.24 0.90
N ALA A 73 -7.41 7.23 0.46
CA ALA A 73 -6.41 7.14 -0.57
C ALA A 73 -5.18 7.96 -0.21
N VAL A 74 -4.01 7.46 -0.56
CA VAL A 74 -2.76 8.23 -0.46
C VAL A 74 -1.89 7.93 -1.66
N ARG A 75 -1.11 8.93 -2.07
CA ARG A 75 -0.14 8.82 -3.15
C ARG A 75 1.27 8.72 -2.60
N PHE A 76 2.00 7.69 -3.05
CA PHE A 76 3.41 7.48 -2.73
C PHE A 76 4.22 7.17 -3.98
N ASN A 77 5.49 7.57 -3.96
CA ASN A 77 6.50 7.06 -4.86
C ASN A 77 7.16 5.84 -4.23
N PHE A 78 7.32 4.77 -5.02
CA PHE A 78 7.96 3.53 -4.60
C PHE A 78 9.36 3.45 -5.18
N TYR A 79 10.36 3.19 -4.35
CA TYR A 79 11.71 2.90 -4.80
C TYR A 79 12.05 1.45 -4.51
N LEU A 80 12.31 0.69 -5.58
CA LEU A 80 12.72 -0.71 -5.55
C LEU A 80 14.22 -0.75 -5.85
N GLY A 81 15.05 -0.66 -4.81
CA GLY A 81 16.47 -0.35 -5.00
C GLY A 81 16.65 1.10 -5.49
N GLU A 82 17.48 1.32 -6.51
CA GLU A 82 17.73 2.67 -7.08
C GLU A 82 16.67 3.14 -8.09
N VAL A 83 15.72 2.28 -8.45
CA VAL A 83 14.72 2.60 -9.49
C VAL A 83 13.41 3.03 -8.85
N SER A 84 12.95 4.24 -9.20
CA SER A 84 11.62 4.74 -8.85
C SER A 84 10.57 4.14 -9.78
N VAL A 85 9.54 3.51 -9.21
CA VAL A 85 8.33 3.11 -9.94
C VAL A 85 7.21 4.04 -9.52
N CYS A 86 6.80 4.91 -10.44
CA CYS A 86 5.56 5.68 -10.33
C CYS A 86 4.45 4.90 -11.04
N ARG A 87 3.47 4.39 -10.30
CA ARG A 87 2.18 3.97 -10.83
C ARG A 87 1.08 4.49 -9.94
#